data_AF-A0A841ZSK1-F1
#
_entry.id   AF-A0A841ZSK1-F1
#
_cell.length_a   1.000
_cell.length_b   1.000
_cell.length_c   1.000
_cell.angle_alpha   90.00
_cell.angle_beta   90.00
_cell.angle_gamma   90.00
#
_symmetry.space_group_name_H-M   'P 1'
#
loop_
_entity.id
_entity.type
_entity.pdbx_description
1 polymer ?
#
loop_
_entity_poly.entity_id
_entity_poly.type
_entity_poly.pdbx_seq_one_letter_code
_entity_poly.pdbx_strand_id
1 'polypeptide(L)'
;MKKILGVILLFTFTLTLIDGPATFAHAMSNNEKILSSKNVNYGAIISTTNDGVYTTPYNTPACKFLGMSSKYLTQYIDVQEEKTTERATYVKFSISGKVVGFIDKRALRSPEKILSTKSVNYDAKITRATDGIFTRPYKTANYKRLTSSKTYLNRDVRVLEEIKTERATYVKFSIGGKVIGYIDKNGLKLYESIRSTKSVKYGAIINTTTDGVFTAPYNTYGFKQLGFSSKYLTQYVDVSEEKITPRATYVKFSQNGKVIGYVDKRALVSPEKVLSTKSVNYHAVISSKYDGVFTAPYRTVGYKKLGTSNNYFSRAVTVTEEKRTSRATYVRFSYSGKNIGYVDKRALRIGEQAIASSPTAKKTSQILTVVGSGANATITYWEKAYGVWNTKFTVNGHVGKQGIGKASETKSYTPKGSYKLGFSFGTSNPGSLSTFRKITNKSYWISTVNSAYYNTWREFKVSSADEHLASYKTQYQYARVINYNTSPVIKGAGSAFFLHVDNGKPTAGCVSIPKSAMIRVLKETGNNAYIINVNNANEIVKY
;
A
#
# COMPACT_ATOMS: atom_id res chain seq x y z
N MET A 1 9.97 17.42 67.71
CA MET A 1 9.85 18.76 68.35
C MET A 1 8.79 19.53 67.56
N LYS A 2 7.80 20.25 68.12
CA LYS A 2 7.38 20.52 69.51
C LYS A 2 5.83 20.46 69.56
N LYS A 3 5.23 20.03 70.68
CA LYS A 3 3.77 20.06 70.95
C LYS A 3 3.39 21.31 71.75
N ILE A 4 2.25 21.93 71.44
CA ILE A 4 1.33 22.76 72.28
C ILE A 4 -0.03 22.68 71.53
N LEU A 5 -1.21 22.30 72.04
CA LEU A 5 -1.77 21.93 73.36
C LEU A 5 -2.23 23.06 74.31
N GLY A 6 -3.55 23.22 74.46
CA GLY A 6 -4.21 24.24 75.28
C GLY A 6 -5.67 24.46 74.82
N VAL A 7 -6.58 23.51 75.07
CA VAL A 7 -7.51 23.47 76.23
C VAL A 7 -8.66 24.50 76.11
N ILE A 8 -9.85 23.97 75.82
CA ILE A 8 -11.13 24.69 75.87
C ILE A 8 -11.64 24.63 77.30
N LEU A 9 -11.92 25.79 77.91
CA LEU A 9 -12.53 25.86 79.24
C LEU A 9 -14.06 25.93 79.12
N LEU A 10 -14.76 24.91 79.62
CA LEU A 10 -16.20 24.97 79.83
C LEU A 10 -16.50 25.93 80.98
N PHE A 11 -17.50 26.80 80.80
CA PHE A 11 -18.27 27.33 81.93
C PHE A 11 -19.64 26.67 81.94
N THR A 12 -19.92 25.95 83.02
CA THR A 12 -21.22 25.39 83.35
C THR A 12 -22.16 26.47 83.88
N PHE A 13 -23.42 26.46 83.46
CA PHE A 13 -24.52 26.80 84.37
C PHE A 13 -25.68 25.84 84.15
N THR A 14 -26.17 25.27 85.25
CA THR A 14 -27.22 24.27 85.27
C THR A 14 -28.62 24.88 85.23
N LEU A 15 -29.56 24.07 84.77
CA LEU A 15 -30.97 24.39 84.52
C LEU A 15 -31.77 24.53 85.84
N THR A 16 -32.66 25.53 85.90
CA THR A 16 -33.89 25.47 86.70
C THR A 16 -35.05 26.03 85.86
N LEU A 17 -36.20 25.35 85.89
CA LEU A 17 -37.35 25.66 85.05
C LEU A 17 -38.14 26.86 85.60
N ILE A 18 -38.68 27.68 84.69
CA ILE A 18 -39.95 28.40 84.85
C ILE A 18 -40.74 28.23 83.54
N ASP A 19 -42.06 28.08 83.67
CA ASP A 19 -42.95 27.49 82.65
C ASP A 19 -43.23 28.34 81.40
N GLY A 20 -43.51 27.63 80.31
CA GLY A 20 -44.49 28.05 79.29
C GLY A 20 -44.02 29.05 78.22
N PRO A 21 -44.01 28.68 76.92
CA PRO A 21 -43.98 29.67 75.86
C PRO A 21 -45.31 30.44 75.85
N ALA A 22 -45.29 31.66 76.39
CA ALA A 22 -46.43 32.57 76.34
C ALA A 22 -46.91 32.74 74.88
N THR A 23 -48.18 32.43 74.64
CA THR A 23 -48.82 32.59 73.34
C THR A 23 -48.98 34.06 73.00
N PHE A 24 -47.97 34.65 72.34
CA PHE A 24 -48.11 35.93 71.66
C PHE A 24 -48.94 35.76 70.38
N ALA A 25 -50.23 35.48 70.57
CA ALA A 25 -51.25 35.72 69.57
C ALA A 25 -51.42 37.24 69.43
N HIS A 26 -50.53 37.87 68.65
CA HIS A 26 -50.74 39.24 68.21
C HIS A 26 -51.99 39.23 67.32
N ALA A 27 -53.10 39.73 67.85
CA ALA A 27 -54.33 39.89 67.08
C ALA A 27 -54.07 40.94 66.00
N MET A 28 -53.73 40.49 64.79
CA MET A 28 -53.67 41.39 63.63
C MET A 28 -55.05 42.00 63.41
N SER A 29 -55.11 43.33 63.44
CA SER A 29 -56.29 44.06 62.97
C SER A 29 -56.44 43.82 61.47
N ASN A 30 -57.38 42.94 61.11
CA ASN A 30 -57.69 42.53 59.74
C ASN A 30 -58.29 43.72 58.96
N ASN A 31 -57.44 44.66 58.57
CA ASN A 31 -57.86 45.97 58.08
C ASN A 31 -57.74 46.13 56.55
N GLU A 32 -57.08 45.22 55.83
CA GLU A 32 -56.99 45.34 54.37
C GLU A 32 -58.29 44.92 53.68
N LYS A 33 -58.82 45.83 52.85
CA LYS A 33 -59.94 45.59 51.95
C LYS A 33 -59.43 45.13 50.58
N ILE A 34 -60.17 44.22 49.95
CA ILE A 34 -59.95 43.86 48.55
C ILE A 34 -60.60 44.96 47.70
N LEU A 35 -59.78 45.75 47.01
CA LEU A 35 -60.20 46.85 46.15
C LEU A 35 -60.68 46.35 44.78
N SER A 36 -60.09 45.27 44.27
CA SER A 36 -60.54 44.60 43.05
C SER A 36 -60.18 43.12 43.05
N SER A 37 -60.98 42.32 42.33
CA SER A 37 -60.64 40.94 41.96
C SER A 37 -60.82 40.74 40.46
N LYS A 38 -59.94 39.95 39.85
CA LYS A 38 -59.97 39.59 38.44
C LYS A 38 -59.56 38.13 38.25
N ASN A 39 -60.42 37.34 37.63
CA ASN A 39 -60.03 36.01 37.14
C ASN A 39 -59.03 36.16 35.98
N VAL A 40 -57.96 35.38 36.02
CA VAL A 40 -56.88 35.36 35.03
C VAL A 40 -56.49 33.93 34.71
N ASN A 41 -55.79 33.74 33.59
CA ASN A 41 -55.20 32.45 33.26
C ASN A 41 -53.84 32.68 32.60
N TYR A 42 -52.78 32.69 33.39
CA TYR A 42 -51.42 32.75 32.90
C TYR A 42 -50.49 31.97 33.84
N GLY A 43 -49.39 31.46 33.30
CA GLY A 43 -48.36 30.82 34.10
C GLY A 43 -47.22 31.75 34.45
N ALA A 44 -46.63 31.55 35.62
CA ALA A 44 -45.52 32.35 36.14
C ALA A 44 -44.49 31.46 36.85
N ILE A 45 -43.37 32.06 37.27
CA ILE A 45 -42.34 31.39 38.06
C ILE A 45 -42.12 32.18 39.34
N ILE A 46 -42.17 31.51 40.50
CA ILE A 46 -41.80 32.13 41.78
C ILE A 46 -40.28 32.37 41.80
N SER A 47 -39.88 33.62 42.01
CA SER A 47 -38.49 34.11 41.88
C SER A 47 -37.85 34.58 43.18
N THR A 48 -38.63 34.76 44.24
CA THR A 48 -38.20 35.24 45.55
C THR A 48 -38.30 34.13 46.60
N THR A 49 -37.61 34.31 47.74
CA THR A 49 -37.61 33.35 48.87
C THR A 49 -38.38 33.83 50.09
N ASN A 50 -38.64 35.14 50.20
CA ASN A 50 -39.03 35.80 51.45
C ASN A 50 -40.49 36.30 51.44
N ASP A 51 -41.29 35.92 50.45
CA ASP A 51 -42.70 36.29 50.36
C ASP A 51 -43.57 35.23 51.06
N GLY A 52 -44.58 35.67 51.80
CA GLY A 52 -45.53 34.75 52.41
C GLY A 52 -46.55 34.22 51.39
N VAL A 53 -46.92 32.95 51.54
CA VAL A 53 -48.07 32.33 50.88
C VAL A 53 -49.20 32.24 51.90
N TYR A 54 -50.43 32.58 51.49
CA TYR A 54 -51.58 32.77 52.39
C TYR A 54 -52.88 32.15 51.84
N THR A 55 -53.88 31.91 52.69
CA THR A 55 -55.21 31.41 52.27
C THR A 55 -56.02 32.43 51.46
N THR A 56 -55.87 33.71 51.79
CA THR A 56 -56.42 34.89 51.13
C THR A 56 -55.30 35.94 51.00
N PRO A 57 -55.46 37.06 50.27
CA PRO A 57 -54.47 38.14 50.27
C PRO A 57 -54.06 38.56 51.69
N TYR A 58 -52.79 38.95 51.86
CA TYR A 58 -52.22 39.25 53.18
C TYR A 58 -53.06 40.27 53.96
N ASN A 59 -53.18 40.06 55.29
CA ASN A 59 -53.87 40.98 56.21
C ASN A 59 -55.36 41.28 55.91
N THR A 60 -55.99 40.49 55.02
CA THR A 60 -57.44 40.51 54.79
C THR A 60 -58.18 39.60 55.80
N PRO A 61 -59.49 39.78 56.02
CA PRO A 61 -60.27 38.90 56.88
C PRO A 61 -60.13 37.41 56.51
N ALA A 62 -59.97 36.56 57.53
CA ALA A 62 -59.71 35.12 57.42
C ALA A 62 -58.39 34.70 56.72
N CYS A 63 -57.44 35.63 56.55
CA CYS A 63 -56.09 35.32 56.09
C CYS A 63 -55.34 34.42 57.10
N LYS A 64 -54.74 33.34 56.61
CA LYS A 64 -53.85 32.45 57.35
C LYS A 64 -52.58 32.21 56.54
N PHE A 65 -51.43 32.23 57.20
CA PHE A 65 -50.14 31.93 56.59
C PHE A 65 -50.00 30.43 56.30
N LEU A 66 -49.49 30.09 55.11
CA LEU A 66 -49.32 28.72 54.59
C LEU A 66 -47.85 28.33 54.35
N GLY A 67 -46.91 29.26 54.54
CA GLY A 67 -45.47 29.05 54.37
C GLY A 67 -44.78 30.09 53.48
N MET A 68 -43.46 30.04 53.45
CA MET A 68 -42.63 30.96 52.64
C MET A 68 -42.52 30.54 51.17
N SER A 69 -42.33 31.52 50.29
CA SER A 69 -42.15 31.32 48.85
C SER A 69 -40.90 30.52 48.50
N SER A 70 -39.89 30.47 49.38
CA SER A 70 -38.69 29.62 49.26
C SER A 70 -39.01 28.14 48.97
N LYS A 71 -40.09 27.59 49.54
CA LYS A 71 -40.57 26.22 49.29
C LYS A 71 -40.95 25.97 47.81
N TYR A 72 -41.29 27.04 47.09
CA TYR A 72 -41.76 27.02 45.71
C TYR A 72 -40.80 27.74 44.76
N LEU A 73 -39.58 28.10 45.22
CA LEU A 73 -38.59 28.85 44.45
C LEU A 73 -38.27 28.15 43.11
N THR A 74 -38.26 28.93 42.03
CA THR A 74 -38.09 28.50 40.63
C THR A 74 -39.17 27.59 40.05
N GLN A 75 -40.19 27.20 40.83
CA GLN A 75 -41.30 26.38 40.33
C GLN A 75 -42.20 27.21 39.41
N TYR A 76 -42.68 26.56 38.35
CA TYR A 76 -43.73 27.09 37.50
C TYR A 76 -45.09 26.89 38.18
N ILE A 77 -45.91 27.93 38.16
CA ILE A 77 -47.23 27.99 38.79
C ILE A 77 -48.26 28.45 37.75
N ASP A 78 -49.51 27.99 37.89
CA ASP A 78 -50.64 28.49 37.10
C ASP A 78 -51.43 29.48 37.96
N VAL A 79 -51.51 30.74 37.52
CA VAL A 79 -52.21 31.85 38.20
C VAL A 79 -53.65 31.93 37.70
N GLN A 80 -54.60 31.94 38.63
CA GLN A 80 -56.03 31.80 38.39
C GLN A 80 -56.84 33.07 38.72
N GLU A 81 -56.35 33.88 39.66
CA GLU A 81 -57.05 35.07 40.16
C GLU A 81 -56.03 36.11 40.62
N GLU A 82 -56.28 37.39 40.36
CA GLU A 82 -55.55 38.53 40.93
C GLU A 82 -56.49 39.31 41.85
N LYS A 83 -56.06 39.59 43.08
CA LYS A 83 -56.76 40.45 44.04
C LYS A 83 -55.88 41.59 44.46
N THR A 84 -56.33 42.82 44.26
CA THR A 84 -55.60 44.02 44.68
C THR A 84 -56.14 44.53 46.00
N THR A 85 -55.24 44.76 46.95
CA THR A 85 -55.48 45.47 48.21
C THR A 85 -54.86 46.87 48.14
N GLU A 86 -55.00 47.65 49.20
CA GLU A 86 -54.30 48.93 49.35
C GLU A 86 -52.75 48.78 49.36
N ARG A 87 -52.22 47.59 49.71
CA ARG A 87 -50.77 47.35 49.76
C ARG A 87 -50.18 46.75 48.49
N ALA A 88 -50.85 45.77 47.87
CA ALA A 88 -50.32 45.05 46.71
C ALA A 88 -51.39 44.26 45.94
N THR A 89 -51.03 43.79 44.73
CA THR A 89 -51.77 42.75 44.03
C THR A 89 -51.25 41.38 44.45
N TYR A 90 -52.15 40.53 44.94
CA TYR A 90 -51.90 39.13 45.30
C TYR A 90 -52.47 38.19 44.24
N VAL A 91 -51.70 37.16 43.88
CA VAL A 91 -52.05 36.16 42.86
C VAL A 91 -52.44 34.83 43.52
N LYS A 92 -53.64 34.33 43.21
CA LYS A 92 -54.04 32.97 43.55
C LYS A 92 -53.38 32.01 42.58
N PHE A 93 -52.59 31.08 43.09
CA PHE A 93 -51.85 30.14 42.26
C PHE A 93 -52.10 28.69 42.61
N SER A 94 -51.85 27.84 41.60
CA SER A 94 -51.92 26.39 41.70
C SER A 94 -50.64 25.74 41.19
N ILE A 95 -50.34 24.54 41.69
CA ILE A 95 -49.23 23.70 41.23
C ILE A 95 -49.82 22.35 40.84
N SER A 96 -49.66 21.96 39.58
CA SER A 96 -50.24 20.72 39.03
C SER A 96 -51.75 20.62 39.28
N GLY A 97 -52.48 21.72 39.03
CA GLY A 97 -53.93 21.83 39.21
C GLY A 97 -54.44 21.99 40.64
N LYS A 98 -53.60 21.79 41.67
CA LYS A 98 -53.98 21.98 43.08
C LYS A 98 -53.73 23.42 43.51
N VAL A 99 -54.75 24.13 43.96
CA VAL A 99 -54.63 25.49 44.54
C VAL A 99 -53.71 25.44 45.76
N VAL A 100 -52.74 26.34 45.82
CA VAL A 100 -51.73 26.42 46.90
C VAL A 100 -52.01 27.60 47.83
N GLY A 101 -52.40 28.75 47.27
CA GLY A 101 -52.71 29.95 48.05
C GLY A 101 -52.57 31.24 47.24
N PHE A 102 -52.53 32.36 47.95
CA PHE A 102 -52.20 33.70 47.45
C PHE A 102 -50.75 34.05 47.80
N ILE A 103 -50.04 34.68 46.87
CA ILE A 103 -48.69 35.27 47.06
C ILE A 103 -48.66 36.68 46.45
N ASP A 104 -47.75 37.55 46.85
CA ASP A 104 -47.58 38.86 46.19
C ASP A 104 -47.19 38.67 44.72
N LYS A 105 -47.82 39.40 43.79
CA LYS A 105 -47.53 39.35 42.35
C LYS A 105 -46.07 39.69 42.04
N ARG A 106 -45.42 40.52 42.87
CA ARG A 106 -43.99 40.91 42.76
C ARG A 106 -43.03 39.77 43.06
N ALA A 107 -43.48 38.71 43.76
CA ALA A 107 -42.71 37.48 43.95
C ALA A 107 -42.50 36.70 42.64
N LEU A 108 -43.27 37.03 41.59
CA LEU A 108 -43.32 36.30 40.33
C LEU A 108 -42.53 36.95 39.20
N ARG A 109 -42.04 36.12 38.29
CA ARG A 109 -41.55 36.54 36.98
C ARG A 109 -42.20 35.72 35.86
N SER A 110 -42.31 36.32 34.69
CA SER A 110 -42.80 35.63 33.48
C SER A 110 -41.92 34.42 33.10
N PRO A 111 -42.52 33.36 32.53
CA PRO A 111 -41.77 32.29 31.90
C PRO A 111 -41.09 32.77 30.62
N GLU A 112 -40.05 32.05 30.23
CA GLU A 112 -39.36 32.22 28.95
C GLU A 112 -40.33 31.92 27.79
N LYS A 113 -40.37 32.78 26.76
CA LYS A 113 -41.19 32.52 25.57
C LYS A 113 -40.47 31.61 24.57
N ILE A 114 -41.25 30.82 23.86
CA ILE A 114 -40.81 30.06 22.68
C ILE A 114 -41.06 30.94 21.45
N LEU A 115 -40.01 31.17 20.66
CA LEU A 115 -40.05 31.98 19.45
C LEU A 115 -40.29 31.13 18.20
N SER A 116 -39.74 29.91 18.15
CA SER A 116 -40.00 28.96 17.06
C SER A 116 -39.67 27.52 17.47
N THR A 117 -40.30 26.57 16.78
CA THR A 117 -40.06 25.13 16.92
C THR A 117 -39.82 24.54 15.54
N LYS A 118 -38.84 23.64 15.40
CA LYS A 118 -38.47 22.98 14.15
C LYS A 118 -38.21 21.50 14.39
N SER A 119 -38.96 20.63 13.72
CA SER A 119 -38.63 19.20 13.65
C SER A 119 -37.33 19.02 12.84
N VAL A 120 -36.40 18.21 13.35
CA VAL A 120 -35.10 17.96 12.73
C VAL A 120 -34.71 16.49 12.91
N ASN A 121 -33.71 16.04 12.15
CA ASN A 121 -33.22 14.67 12.27
C ASN A 121 -31.73 14.62 11.96
N TYR A 122 -30.89 14.78 12.98
CA TYR A 122 -29.43 14.70 12.84
C TYR A 122 -28.78 14.13 14.10
N ASP A 123 -27.55 13.64 13.95
CA ASP A 123 -26.78 13.09 15.07
C ASP A 123 -25.77 14.12 15.62
N ALA A 124 -25.49 14.03 16.92
CA ALA A 124 -24.55 14.90 17.61
C ALA A 124 -23.91 14.18 18.81
N LYS A 125 -22.94 14.83 19.46
CA LYS A 125 -22.31 14.38 20.72
C LYS A 125 -22.48 15.43 21.80
N ILE A 126 -22.88 15.03 23.00
CA ILE A 126 -22.87 15.92 24.18
C ILE A 126 -21.42 16.14 24.62
N THR A 127 -20.94 17.38 24.58
CA THR A 127 -19.55 17.74 24.89
C THR A 127 -19.40 18.66 26.10
N ARG A 128 -20.46 19.37 26.51
CA ARG A 128 -20.45 20.27 27.67
C ARG A 128 -21.11 19.60 28.88
N ALA A 129 -20.42 19.60 30.02
CA ALA A 129 -20.85 18.89 31.24
C ALA A 129 -21.65 19.75 32.24
N THR A 130 -21.79 21.05 31.97
CA THR A 130 -22.37 22.04 32.90
C THR A 130 -23.86 22.30 32.69
N ASP A 131 -24.47 21.71 31.67
CA ASP A 131 -25.86 21.97 31.31
C ASP A 131 -26.86 21.19 32.18
N GLY A 132 -28.05 21.76 32.32
CA GLY A 132 -29.23 21.02 32.75
C GLY A 132 -29.92 20.35 31.56
N ILE A 133 -30.45 19.16 31.79
CA ILE A 133 -31.40 18.49 30.91
C ILE A 133 -32.79 18.60 31.54
N PHE A 134 -33.79 18.97 30.74
CA PHE A 134 -35.12 19.36 31.22
C PHE A 134 -36.25 18.69 30.42
N THR A 135 -37.45 18.64 30.99
CA THR A 135 -38.67 18.16 30.30
C THR A 135 -39.09 19.04 29.12
N ARG A 136 -38.75 20.33 29.19
CA ARG A 136 -39.02 21.40 28.23
C ARG A 136 -37.86 22.41 28.28
N PRO A 137 -37.65 23.29 27.29
CA PRO A 137 -36.58 24.30 27.32
C PRO A 137 -36.53 25.09 28.63
N TYR A 138 -35.33 25.42 29.10
CA TYR A 138 -35.12 25.98 30.45
C TYR A 138 -35.89 27.30 30.67
N LYS A 139 -36.56 27.41 31.82
CA LYS A 139 -37.45 28.53 32.22
C LYS A 139 -38.72 28.71 31.38
N THR A 140 -39.03 27.85 30.40
CA THR A 140 -40.32 27.90 29.68
C THR A 140 -41.46 27.30 30.53
N ALA A 141 -42.71 27.48 30.10
CA ALA A 141 -43.88 26.94 30.78
C ALA A 141 -43.75 25.44 31.08
N ASN A 142 -44.03 25.05 32.33
CA ASN A 142 -43.98 23.66 32.84
C ASN A 142 -42.63 22.93 32.68
N TYR A 143 -41.50 23.65 32.57
CA TYR A 143 -40.17 23.04 32.60
C TYR A 143 -39.87 22.41 33.98
N LYS A 144 -39.26 21.21 33.98
CA LYS A 144 -38.74 20.51 35.16
C LYS A 144 -37.34 19.99 34.84
N ARG A 145 -36.40 20.10 35.79
CA ARG A 145 -35.03 19.57 35.62
C ARG A 145 -35.07 18.05 35.79
N LEU A 146 -34.52 17.34 34.82
CA LEU A 146 -34.41 15.88 34.80
C LEU A 146 -33.04 15.43 35.34
N THR A 147 -31.95 15.97 34.80
CA THR A 147 -30.57 15.66 35.24
C THR A 147 -29.56 16.72 34.75
N SER A 148 -28.26 16.47 34.94
CA SER A 148 -27.15 17.22 34.32
C SER A 148 -26.69 16.54 33.03
N SER A 149 -26.21 17.32 32.06
CA SER A 149 -25.53 16.79 30.87
C SER A 149 -24.29 15.97 31.17
N LYS A 150 -23.65 16.15 32.34
CA LYS A 150 -22.55 15.30 32.84
C LYS A 150 -22.89 13.80 32.80
N THR A 151 -24.15 13.43 33.05
CA THR A 151 -24.65 12.04 32.99
C THR A 151 -24.48 11.41 31.60
N TYR A 152 -24.49 12.22 30.54
CA TYR A 152 -24.40 11.77 29.15
C TYR A 152 -23.20 12.37 28.41
N LEU A 153 -22.18 12.83 29.14
CA LEU A 153 -20.99 13.41 28.54
C LEU A 153 -20.32 12.42 27.58
N ASN A 154 -19.88 12.92 26.42
CA ASN A 154 -19.30 12.17 25.31
C ASN A 154 -20.21 11.11 24.66
N ARG A 155 -21.49 11.02 25.04
CA ARG A 155 -22.47 10.13 24.39
C ARG A 155 -22.93 10.71 23.05
N ASP A 156 -23.08 9.82 22.08
CA ASP A 156 -23.73 10.12 20.81
C ASP A 156 -25.26 10.13 21.01
N VAL A 157 -25.93 11.10 20.39
CA VAL A 157 -27.36 11.37 20.54
C VAL A 157 -28.00 11.67 19.19
N ARG A 158 -29.27 11.29 19.00
CA ARG A 158 -30.09 11.76 17.88
C ARG A 158 -30.86 12.99 18.34
N VAL A 159 -30.75 14.10 17.60
CA VAL A 159 -31.56 15.30 17.79
C VAL A 159 -32.80 15.21 16.91
N LEU A 160 -33.96 15.51 17.51
CA LEU A 160 -35.30 15.30 16.95
C LEU A 160 -36.07 16.63 16.74
N GLU A 161 -35.72 17.66 17.48
CA GLU A 161 -36.42 18.95 17.47
C GLU A 161 -35.48 20.05 17.96
N GLU A 162 -35.56 21.23 17.37
CA GLU A 162 -34.96 22.47 17.89
C GLU A 162 -36.07 23.44 18.31
N ILE A 163 -35.94 24.05 19.49
CA ILE A 163 -36.83 25.10 19.97
C ILE A 163 -35.98 26.34 20.27
N LYS A 164 -36.27 27.45 19.59
CA LYS A 164 -35.65 28.75 19.87
C LYS A 164 -36.46 29.48 20.94
N THR A 165 -35.82 29.90 22.03
CA THR A 165 -36.38 30.81 23.03
C THR A 165 -35.74 32.20 22.89
N GLU A 166 -36.19 33.15 23.73
CA GLU A 166 -35.58 34.49 23.81
C GLU A 166 -34.09 34.44 24.21
N ARG A 167 -33.67 33.48 25.05
CA ARG A 167 -32.28 33.27 25.49
C ARG A 167 -31.44 32.38 24.56
N ALA A 168 -31.95 31.25 24.10
CA ALA A 168 -31.12 30.22 23.44
C ALA A 168 -31.94 29.24 22.58
N THR A 169 -31.25 28.45 21.76
CA THR A 169 -31.84 27.29 21.07
C THR A 169 -31.62 26.04 21.92
N TYR A 170 -32.70 25.36 22.27
CA TYR A 170 -32.68 24.07 22.97
C TYR A 170 -33.01 22.94 21.98
N VAL A 171 -32.41 21.77 22.18
CA VAL A 171 -32.62 20.60 21.33
C VAL A 171 -33.23 19.45 22.11
N LYS A 172 -34.27 18.82 21.54
CA LYS A 172 -34.83 17.55 22.02
C LYS A 172 -33.97 16.42 21.51
N PHE A 173 -33.47 15.57 22.38
CA PHE A 173 -32.60 14.47 21.98
C PHE A 173 -33.04 13.11 22.55
N SER A 174 -32.61 12.05 21.86
CA SER A 174 -32.82 10.66 22.25
C SER A 174 -31.52 9.86 22.23
N ILE A 175 -31.50 8.79 23.03
CA ILE A 175 -30.43 7.80 23.11
C ILE A 175 -31.09 6.43 22.98
N GLY A 176 -30.68 5.61 22.00
CA GLY A 176 -31.30 4.31 21.75
C GLY A 176 -32.80 4.38 21.44
N GLY A 177 -33.25 5.44 20.76
CA GLY A 177 -34.67 5.69 20.47
C GLY A 177 -35.46 6.32 21.62
N LYS A 178 -35.03 6.18 22.88
CA LYS A 178 -35.69 6.79 24.04
C LYS A 178 -35.38 8.29 24.12
N VAL A 179 -36.41 9.13 24.11
CA VAL A 179 -36.29 10.58 24.35
C VAL A 179 -35.78 10.81 25.78
N ILE A 180 -34.76 11.65 25.92
CA ILE A 180 -34.12 11.96 27.21
C ILE A 180 -34.57 13.33 27.75
N GLY A 181 -34.73 14.32 26.87
CA GLY A 181 -35.19 15.66 27.25
C GLY A 181 -34.65 16.76 26.33
N TYR A 182 -34.68 17.99 26.84
CA TYR A 182 -34.17 19.20 26.20
C TYR A 182 -32.88 19.68 26.87
N ILE A 183 -31.92 20.13 26.07
CA ILE A 183 -30.61 20.67 26.47
C ILE A 183 -30.28 21.87 25.57
N ASP A 184 -29.45 22.83 26.02
CA ASP A 184 -28.92 23.90 25.14
C ASP A 184 -28.14 23.29 23.97
N LYS A 185 -28.45 23.72 22.73
CA LYS A 185 -27.78 23.29 21.49
C LYS A 185 -26.27 23.47 21.55
N ASN A 186 -25.79 24.52 22.24
CA ASN A 186 -24.36 24.81 22.42
C ASN A 186 -23.64 23.80 23.33
N GLY A 187 -24.36 22.92 24.03
CA GLY A 187 -23.78 21.80 24.76
C GLY A 187 -23.36 20.61 23.88
N LEU A 188 -23.62 20.69 22.56
CA LEU A 188 -23.45 19.60 21.61
C LEU A 188 -22.47 19.95 20.48
N LYS A 189 -21.66 18.97 20.08
CA LYS A 189 -20.91 18.97 18.83
C LYS A 189 -21.68 18.17 17.77
N LEU A 190 -22.08 18.82 16.68
CA LEU A 190 -22.82 18.18 15.58
C LEU A 190 -21.91 17.29 14.73
N TYR A 191 -22.48 16.20 14.20
CA TYR A 191 -21.82 15.36 13.21
C TYR A 191 -22.06 15.84 11.76
N GLU A 192 -21.14 15.51 10.87
CA GLU A 192 -21.36 15.64 9.42
C GLU A 192 -22.44 14.63 8.97
N SER A 193 -23.32 15.06 8.06
CA SER A 193 -24.34 14.19 7.47
C SER A 193 -23.79 13.39 6.29
N ILE A 194 -24.34 12.20 6.06
CA ILE A 194 -24.09 11.44 4.84
C ILE A 194 -25.08 11.96 3.78
N ARG A 195 -24.57 12.65 2.75
CA ARG A 195 -25.36 13.21 1.65
C ARG A 195 -25.87 12.13 0.70
N SER A 196 -25.09 11.08 0.48
CA SER A 196 -25.49 9.90 -0.30
C SER A 196 -24.62 8.69 0.06
N THR A 197 -25.16 7.50 -0.22
CA THR A 197 -24.44 6.20 -0.14
C THR A 197 -24.62 5.49 -1.48
N LYS A 198 -23.56 4.91 -2.03
CA LYS A 198 -23.56 4.15 -3.28
C LYS A 198 -22.84 2.82 -3.11
N SER A 199 -23.53 1.71 -3.35
CA SER A 199 -22.90 0.39 -3.46
C SER A 199 -22.05 0.34 -4.75
N VAL A 200 -20.83 -0.17 -4.64
CA VAL A 200 -19.86 -0.28 -5.75
C VAL A 200 -19.12 -1.61 -5.66
N LYS A 201 -18.41 -2.00 -6.73
CA LYS A 201 -17.52 -3.17 -6.72
C LYS A 201 -16.33 -2.91 -7.63
N TYR A 202 -15.22 -2.48 -7.05
CA TYR A 202 -13.95 -2.31 -7.77
C TYR A 202 -12.76 -2.51 -6.84
N GLY A 203 -11.61 -2.86 -7.40
CA GLY A 203 -10.35 -2.91 -6.67
C GLY A 203 -9.51 -1.66 -6.84
N ALA A 204 -8.74 -1.32 -5.82
CA ALA A 204 -7.88 -0.15 -5.79
C ALA A 204 -6.61 -0.38 -4.96
N ILE A 205 -5.68 0.59 -4.98
CA ILE A 205 -4.43 0.55 -4.23
C ILE A 205 -4.36 1.76 -3.32
N ILE A 206 -4.10 1.55 -2.03
CA ILE A 206 -3.82 2.64 -1.08
C ILE A 206 -2.44 3.23 -1.39
N ASN A 207 -2.37 4.52 -1.70
CA ASN A 207 -1.15 5.21 -2.15
C ASN A 207 -0.77 6.42 -1.27
N THR A 208 -1.36 6.53 -0.07
CA THR A 208 -1.05 7.58 0.92
C THR A 208 -0.68 6.96 2.26
N THR A 209 -0.13 7.79 3.17
CA THR A 209 0.29 7.38 4.52
C THR A 209 -0.46 8.06 5.65
N THR A 210 -1.05 9.23 5.40
CA THR A 210 -1.59 10.15 6.42
C THR A 210 -3.11 10.12 6.56
N ASP A 211 -3.84 9.50 5.63
CA ASP A 211 -5.31 9.43 5.71
C ASP A 211 -5.76 8.52 6.85
N GLY A 212 -6.71 9.00 7.66
CA GLY A 212 -7.30 8.18 8.72
C GLY A 212 -8.16 7.05 8.15
N VAL A 213 -8.11 5.89 8.82
CA VAL A 213 -9.02 4.76 8.57
C VAL A 213 -10.01 4.68 9.72
N PHE A 214 -11.31 4.59 9.41
CA PHE A 214 -12.39 4.78 10.38
C PHE A 214 -13.50 3.71 10.29
N THR A 215 -14.29 3.54 11.35
CA THR A 215 -15.50 2.67 11.35
C THR A 215 -16.64 3.19 10.49
N ALA A 216 -16.72 4.52 10.32
CA ALA A 216 -17.65 5.27 9.48
C ALA A 216 -16.91 6.49 8.92
N PRO A 217 -17.41 7.17 7.87
CA PRO A 217 -16.79 8.40 7.35
C PRO A 217 -16.43 9.41 8.45
N TYR A 218 -15.33 10.15 8.28
CA TYR A 218 -14.80 11.04 9.32
C TYR A 218 -15.85 12.03 9.85
N ASN A 219 -15.91 12.18 11.17
CA ASN A 219 -16.85 13.06 11.87
C ASN A 219 -18.36 12.82 11.54
N THR A 220 -18.72 11.61 11.07
CA THR A 220 -20.12 11.16 10.98
C THR A 220 -20.51 10.28 12.18
N TYR A 221 -21.81 10.01 12.37
CA TYR A 221 -22.28 9.20 13.48
C TYR A 221 -21.60 7.81 13.54
N GLY A 222 -21.17 7.40 14.74
CA GLY A 222 -20.50 6.12 14.97
C GLY A 222 -19.06 6.03 14.47
N PHE A 223 -18.46 7.12 13.99
CA PHE A 223 -17.05 7.13 13.59
C PHE A 223 -16.11 6.91 14.79
N LYS A 224 -15.12 6.05 14.59
CA LYS A 224 -13.98 5.79 15.47
C LYS A 224 -12.76 5.57 14.59
N GLN A 225 -11.62 6.12 14.94
CA GLN A 225 -10.39 5.90 14.19
C GLN A 225 -9.81 4.53 14.52
N LEU A 226 -9.51 3.76 13.47
CA LEU A 226 -8.93 2.41 13.50
C LEU A 226 -7.44 2.41 13.18
N GLY A 227 -6.91 3.52 12.66
CA GLY A 227 -5.51 3.71 12.31
C GLY A 227 -5.33 4.74 11.19
N PHE A 228 -4.27 4.55 10.39
CA PHE A 228 -3.91 5.37 9.23
C PHE A 228 -3.68 4.50 7.98
N SER A 229 -3.75 5.11 6.81
CA SER A 229 -3.57 4.46 5.50
C SER A 229 -2.16 3.88 5.31
N SER A 230 -1.15 4.39 6.02
CA SER A 230 0.23 3.87 6.04
C SER A 230 0.33 2.36 6.27
N LYS A 231 -0.53 1.79 7.14
CA LYS A 231 -0.60 0.34 7.40
C LYS A 231 -0.97 -0.48 6.15
N TYR A 232 -1.64 0.14 5.20
CA TYR A 232 -2.12 -0.47 3.95
C TYR A 232 -1.40 0.07 2.70
N LEU A 233 -0.35 0.88 2.87
CA LEU A 233 0.37 1.53 1.77
C LEU A 233 0.87 0.49 0.75
N THR A 234 0.61 0.76 -0.53
CA THR A 234 0.87 -0.12 -1.68
C THR A 234 0.16 -1.48 -1.66
N GLN A 235 -0.88 -1.65 -0.82
CA GLN A 235 -1.68 -2.88 -0.81
C GLN A 235 -2.91 -2.71 -1.68
N TYR A 236 -3.24 -3.77 -2.41
CA TYR A 236 -4.51 -3.90 -3.13
C TYR A 236 -5.65 -4.15 -2.13
N VAL A 237 -6.76 -3.45 -2.32
CA VAL A 237 -7.98 -3.52 -1.51
C VAL A 237 -9.22 -3.57 -2.40
N ASP A 238 -10.27 -4.26 -1.94
CA ASP A 238 -11.57 -4.30 -2.61
C ASP A 238 -12.50 -3.23 -2.01
N VAL A 239 -13.15 -2.43 -2.85
CA VAL A 239 -14.07 -1.37 -2.45
C VAL A 239 -15.51 -1.80 -2.73
N SER A 240 -16.36 -1.67 -1.71
CA SER A 240 -17.75 -2.15 -1.71
C SER A 240 -18.81 -1.04 -1.63
N GLU A 241 -18.43 0.15 -1.16
CA GLU A 241 -19.36 1.24 -0.88
C GLU A 241 -18.64 2.60 -0.96
N GLU A 242 -19.32 3.62 -1.45
CA GLU A 242 -18.90 5.03 -1.36
C GLU A 242 -19.94 5.84 -0.58
N LYS A 243 -19.49 6.71 0.32
CA LYS A 243 -20.32 7.65 1.09
C LYS A 243 -19.83 9.07 0.91
N ILE A 244 -20.72 9.96 0.50
CA ILE A 244 -20.41 11.39 0.31
C ILE A 244 -20.79 12.17 1.57
N THR A 245 -19.84 12.89 2.15
CA THR A 245 -20.06 13.88 3.23
C THR A 245 -19.94 15.31 2.67
N PRO A 246 -20.22 16.37 3.45
CA PRO A 246 -19.90 17.74 3.06
C PRO A 246 -18.42 17.98 2.73
N ARG A 247 -17.52 17.17 3.30
CA ARG A 247 -16.06 17.29 3.18
C ARG A 247 -15.46 16.50 2.02
N ALA A 248 -15.83 15.21 1.89
CA ALA A 248 -15.18 14.28 0.96
C ALA A 248 -16.05 13.05 0.67
N THR A 249 -15.60 12.24 -0.31
CA THR A 249 -16.13 10.90 -0.55
C THR A 249 -15.26 9.89 0.19
N TYR A 250 -15.86 9.11 1.08
CA TYR A 250 -15.21 8.03 1.80
C TYR A 250 -15.58 6.67 1.19
N VAL A 251 -14.64 5.74 1.15
CA VAL A 251 -14.79 4.42 0.53
C VAL A 251 -14.65 3.30 1.55
N LYS A 252 -15.62 2.38 1.58
CA LYS A 252 -15.58 1.19 2.43
C LYS A 252 -14.74 0.12 1.75
N PHE A 253 -13.59 -0.18 2.34
CA PHE A 253 -12.63 -1.13 1.78
C PHE A 253 -12.45 -2.38 2.64
N SER A 254 -12.08 -3.47 1.98
CA SER A 254 -11.79 -4.77 2.56
C SER A 254 -10.47 -5.33 2.03
N GLN A 255 -9.93 -6.30 2.77
CA GLN A 255 -8.74 -7.05 2.39
C GLN A 255 -8.94 -8.53 2.69
N ASN A 256 -8.70 -9.40 1.71
CA ASN A 256 -8.96 -10.84 1.80
C ASN A 256 -10.41 -11.14 2.30
N GLY A 257 -11.40 -10.42 1.78
CA GLY A 257 -12.82 -10.53 2.18
C GLY A 257 -13.20 -9.87 3.52
N LYS A 258 -12.24 -9.53 4.39
CA LYS A 258 -12.52 -8.86 5.67
C LYS A 258 -12.64 -7.35 5.50
N VAL A 259 -13.79 -6.78 5.87
CA VAL A 259 -14.00 -5.31 5.93
C VAL A 259 -13.01 -4.70 6.91
N ILE A 260 -12.28 -3.67 6.47
CA ILE A 260 -11.31 -2.94 7.29
C ILE A 260 -11.92 -1.65 7.84
N GLY A 261 -12.62 -0.88 7.01
CA GLY A 261 -13.22 0.40 7.40
C GLY A 261 -13.43 1.33 6.22
N TYR A 262 -13.52 2.63 6.51
CA TYR A 262 -13.60 3.72 5.55
C TYR A 262 -12.30 4.53 5.52
N VAL A 263 -11.90 4.97 4.34
CA VAL A 263 -10.80 5.92 4.09
C VAL A 263 -11.27 6.97 3.07
N ASP A 264 -10.61 8.12 2.94
CA ASP A 264 -10.91 9.07 1.85
C ASP A 264 -10.64 8.41 0.48
N LYS A 265 -11.53 8.60 -0.50
CA LYS A 265 -11.37 8.07 -1.87
C LYS A 265 -10.07 8.55 -2.53
N ARG A 266 -9.55 9.72 -2.17
CA ARG A 266 -8.28 10.29 -2.67
C ARG A 266 -7.05 9.51 -2.20
N ALA A 267 -7.18 8.68 -1.15
CA ALA A 267 -6.12 7.75 -0.73
C ALA A 267 -5.89 6.61 -1.74
N LEU A 268 -6.83 6.40 -2.67
CA LEU A 268 -6.83 5.31 -3.64
C LEU A 268 -6.32 5.73 -5.02
N VAL A 269 -5.58 4.82 -5.67
CA VAL A 269 -5.31 4.85 -7.11
C VAL A 269 -5.83 3.58 -7.78
N SER A 270 -6.24 3.72 -9.05
CA SER A 270 -6.66 2.58 -9.87
C SER A 270 -5.49 1.62 -10.12
N PRO A 271 -5.73 0.29 -10.14
CA PRO A 271 -4.70 -0.68 -10.46
C PRO A 271 -4.33 -0.63 -11.95
N GLU A 272 -3.09 -0.98 -12.25
CA GLU A 272 -2.60 -1.23 -13.61
C GLU A 272 -3.34 -2.43 -14.22
N LYS A 273 -3.56 -2.37 -15.54
CA LYS A 273 -4.13 -3.48 -16.31
C LYS A 273 -3.01 -4.29 -16.97
N VAL A 274 -3.16 -5.62 -16.98
CA VAL A 274 -2.36 -6.50 -17.84
C VAL A 274 -2.95 -6.41 -19.25
N LEU A 275 -2.16 -5.92 -20.20
CA LEU A 275 -2.53 -5.69 -21.59
C LEU A 275 -2.30 -6.93 -22.46
N SER A 276 -1.32 -7.77 -22.11
CA SER A 276 -1.08 -9.06 -22.74
C SER A 276 -0.32 -10.00 -21.81
N THR A 277 -0.47 -11.31 -22.03
CA THR A 277 0.30 -12.38 -21.37
C THR A 277 0.89 -13.29 -22.44
N LYS A 278 2.16 -13.68 -22.31
CA LYS A 278 2.86 -14.60 -23.20
C LYS A 278 3.55 -15.69 -22.38
N SER A 279 3.24 -16.95 -22.66
CA SER A 279 4.03 -18.08 -22.13
C SER A 279 5.39 -18.13 -22.84
N VAL A 280 6.46 -18.34 -22.09
CA VAL A 280 7.85 -18.40 -22.61
C VAL A 280 8.65 -19.43 -21.84
N ASN A 281 9.79 -19.85 -22.37
CA ASN A 281 10.76 -20.65 -21.64
C ASN A 281 12.18 -20.26 -22.09
N TYR A 282 12.87 -19.43 -21.31
CA TYR A 282 14.26 -19.06 -21.57
C TYR A 282 15.04 -18.81 -20.28
N HIS A 283 16.36 -18.95 -20.34
CA HIS A 283 17.25 -18.60 -19.22
C HIS A 283 17.74 -17.16 -19.33
N ALA A 284 17.87 -16.49 -18.18
CA ALA A 284 18.41 -15.15 -18.06
C ALA A 284 19.21 -15.02 -16.75
N VAL A 285 19.97 -13.94 -16.60
CA VAL A 285 20.62 -13.56 -15.35
C VAL A 285 19.96 -12.29 -14.81
N ILE A 286 19.66 -12.25 -13.51
CA ILE A 286 19.20 -11.02 -12.84
C ILE A 286 20.39 -10.04 -12.78
N SER A 287 20.29 -8.93 -13.51
CA SER A 287 21.37 -7.94 -13.68
C SER A 287 21.17 -6.64 -12.89
N SER A 288 20.07 -6.51 -12.14
CA SER A 288 19.77 -5.38 -11.26
C SER A 288 19.55 -5.82 -9.82
N LYS A 289 19.93 -4.99 -8.85
CA LYS A 289 19.72 -5.22 -7.40
C LYS A 289 18.45 -4.57 -6.84
N TYR A 290 17.91 -3.56 -7.53
CA TYR A 290 16.96 -2.61 -6.93
C TYR A 290 15.50 -2.84 -7.33
N ASP A 291 15.25 -3.65 -8.35
CA ASP A 291 13.90 -3.92 -8.85
C ASP A 291 13.06 -4.67 -7.82
N GLY A 292 11.78 -4.31 -7.72
CA GLY A 292 10.84 -5.00 -6.87
C GLY A 292 10.48 -6.38 -7.42
N VAL A 293 10.40 -7.37 -6.53
CA VAL A 293 9.85 -8.70 -6.84
C VAL A 293 8.45 -8.79 -6.24
N PHE A 294 7.49 -9.27 -7.02
CA PHE A 294 6.06 -9.19 -6.69
C PHE A 294 5.29 -10.48 -7.01
N THR A 295 4.16 -10.73 -6.33
CA THR A 295 3.25 -11.86 -6.63
C THR A 295 2.55 -11.76 -7.99
N ALA A 296 2.37 -10.54 -8.49
CA ALA A 296 1.80 -10.19 -9.78
C ALA A 296 2.54 -8.93 -10.30
N PRO A 297 2.44 -8.56 -11.59
CA PRO A 297 3.05 -7.34 -12.11
C PRO A 297 2.76 -6.10 -11.25
N TYR A 298 3.72 -5.17 -11.16
CA TYR A 298 3.61 -4.04 -10.21
C TYR A 298 2.33 -3.24 -10.41
N ARG A 299 1.62 -2.96 -9.31
CA ARG A 299 0.32 -2.27 -9.25
C ARG A 299 -0.84 -2.96 -9.99
N THR A 300 -0.73 -4.22 -10.44
CA THR A 300 -1.90 -4.96 -10.95
C THR A 300 -2.71 -5.61 -9.83
N VAL A 301 -3.91 -6.11 -10.15
CA VAL A 301 -4.75 -6.88 -9.23
C VAL A 301 -3.96 -8.01 -8.55
N GLY A 302 -4.07 -8.12 -7.22
CA GLY A 302 -3.41 -9.18 -6.43
C GLY A 302 -1.90 -9.02 -6.21
N TYR A 303 -1.28 -7.91 -6.64
CA TYR A 303 0.15 -7.69 -6.38
C TYR A 303 0.45 -7.47 -4.89
N LYS A 304 1.55 -8.08 -4.43
CA LYS A 304 2.17 -7.91 -3.11
C LYS A 304 3.68 -7.90 -3.31
N LYS A 305 4.42 -7.02 -2.64
CA LYS A 305 5.89 -6.98 -2.71
C LYS A 305 6.46 -8.14 -1.89
N LEU A 306 7.23 -9.00 -2.54
CA LEU A 306 7.92 -10.15 -1.94
C LEU A 306 9.36 -9.81 -1.53
N GLY A 307 9.95 -8.78 -2.13
CA GLY A 307 11.31 -8.33 -1.83
C GLY A 307 11.88 -7.45 -2.94
N THR A 308 13.20 -7.50 -3.10
CA THR A 308 13.93 -6.92 -4.24
C THR A 308 14.72 -7.99 -5.00
N SER A 309 15.15 -7.66 -6.20
CA SER A 309 15.95 -8.55 -7.07
C SER A 309 17.35 -8.83 -6.52
N ASN A 310 17.84 -8.05 -5.53
CA ASN A 310 19.15 -8.24 -4.89
C ASN A 310 19.41 -9.69 -4.42
N ASN A 311 18.39 -10.37 -3.88
CA ASN A 311 18.50 -11.77 -3.41
C ASN A 311 18.86 -12.75 -4.54
N TYR A 312 18.61 -12.36 -5.79
CA TYR A 312 18.84 -13.14 -7.00
C TYR A 312 19.89 -12.50 -7.91
N PHE A 313 20.53 -11.39 -7.51
CA PHE A 313 21.49 -10.67 -8.34
C PHE A 313 22.66 -11.56 -8.80
N SER A 314 23.04 -11.43 -10.07
CA SER A 314 24.01 -12.28 -10.77
C SER A 314 23.66 -13.78 -10.82
N ARG A 315 22.48 -14.20 -10.32
CA ARG A 315 22.02 -15.58 -10.42
C ARG A 315 21.26 -15.81 -11.71
N ALA A 316 21.43 -17.00 -12.26
CA ALA A 316 20.62 -17.46 -13.37
C ALA A 316 19.22 -17.88 -12.92
N VAL A 317 18.24 -17.55 -13.74
CA VAL A 317 16.82 -17.79 -13.53
C VAL A 317 16.18 -18.32 -14.81
N THR A 318 15.10 -19.08 -14.68
CA THR A 318 14.26 -19.47 -15.83
C THR A 318 13.04 -18.56 -15.88
N VAL A 319 12.79 -17.93 -17.02
CA VAL A 319 11.60 -17.12 -17.27
C VAL A 319 10.53 -17.99 -17.91
N THR A 320 9.34 -17.97 -17.33
CA THR A 320 8.21 -18.84 -17.71
C THR A 320 7.01 -18.08 -18.28
N GLU A 321 6.95 -16.76 -18.09
CA GLU A 321 5.83 -15.93 -18.55
C GLU A 321 6.26 -14.47 -18.67
N GLU A 322 5.73 -13.75 -19.65
CA GLU A 322 5.83 -12.29 -19.76
C GLU A 322 4.42 -11.68 -19.70
N LYS A 323 4.25 -10.62 -18.91
CA LYS A 323 3.02 -9.83 -18.80
C LYS A 323 3.30 -8.36 -19.07
N ARG A 324 2.66 -7.79 -20.09
CA ARG A 324 2.78 -6.36 -20.42
C ARG A 324 1.72 -5.57 -19.66
N THR A 325 2.10 -4.45 -19.05
CA THR A 325 1.18 -3.42 -18.53
C THR A 325 1.38 -2.11 -19.31
N SER A 326 0.70 -1.03 -18.90
CA SER A 326 0.96 0.29 -19.47
C SER A 326 2.41 0.77 -19.22
N ARG A 327 3.01 0.36 -18.09
CA ARG A 327 4.31 0.85 -17.60
C ARG A 327 5.50 0.08 -18.16
N ALA A 328 5.41 -1.25 -18.22
CA ALA A 328 6.52 -2.14 -18.52
C ALA A 328 6.07 -3.55 -18.88
N THR A 329 7.02 -4.42 -19.21
CA THR A 329 6.84 -5.86 -19.28
C THR A 329 7.44 -6.49 -18.03
N TYR A 330 6.65 -7.27 -17.30
CA TYR A 330 7.06 -8.01 -16.12
C TYR A 330 7.20 -9.49 -16.47
N VAL A 331 8.19 -10.16 -15.89
CA VAL A 331 8.56 -11.54 -16.21
C VAL A 331 8.44 -12.43 -14.98
N ARG A 332 7.70 -13.54 -15.10
CA ARG A 332 7.63 -14.55 -14.05
C ARG A 332 8.87 -15.43 -14.12
N PHE A 333 9.69 -15.37 -13.07
CA PHE A 333 10.93 -16.13 -13.00
C PHE A 333 10.91 -17.18 -11.89
N SER A 334 11.61 -18.28 -12.13
CA SER A 334 11.93 -19.30 -11.14
C SER A 334 13.44 -19.34 -10.86
N TYR A 335 13.78 -19.69 -9.62
CA TYR A 335 15.14 -19.87 -9.15
C TYR A 335 15.22 -21.18 -8.36
N SER A 336 16.21 -22.02 -8.65
CA SER A 336 16.35 -23.38 -8.09
C SER A 336 15.03 -24.19 -8.15
N GLY A 337 14.37 -24.17 -9.31
CA GLY A 337 13.10 -24.87 -9.56
C GLY A 337 11.85 -24.22 -8.94
N LYS A 338 12.00 -23.30 -7.98
CA LYS A 338 10.86 -22.65 -7.30
C LYS A 338 10.44 -21.37 -8.02
N ASN A 339 9.14 -21.20 -8.26
CA ASN A 339 8.57 -19.94 -8.75
C ASN A 339 8.76 -18.85 -7.68
N ILE A 340 9.39 -17.73 -8.07
CA ILE A 340 9.72 -16.64 -7.15
C ILE A 340 8.70 -15.49 -7.25
N GLY A 341 8.21 -15.21 -8.45
CA GLY A 341 7.29 -14.10 -8.73
C GLY A 341 7.66 -13.33 -9.99
N TYR A 342 7.17 -12.10 -10.09
CA TYR A 342 7.40 -11.19 -11.21
C TYR A 342 8.41 -10.10 -10.85
N VAL A 343 9.31 -9.80 -11.78
CA VAL A 343 10.22 -8.64 -11.77
C VAL A 343 10.08 -7.89 -13.11
N ASP A 344 10.53 -6.64 -13.22
CA ASP A 344 10.58 -5.96 -14.53
C ASP A 344 11.56 -6.71 -15.46
N LYS A 345 11.20 -6.89 -16.74
CA LYS A 345 12.05 -7.55 -17.74
C LYS A 345 13.41 -6.86 -17.91
N ARG A 346 13.50 -5.54 -17.64
CA ARG A 346 14.75 -4.77 -17.66
C ARG A 346 15.74 -5.17 -16.56
N ALA A 347 15.27 -5.84 -15.50
CA ALA A 347 16.12 -6.39 -14.46
C ALA A 347 16.85 -7.68 -14.90
N LEU A 348 16.58 -8.18 -16.11
CA LEU A 348 17.21 -9.37 -16.68
C LEU A 348 18.17 -9.03 -17.82
N ARG A 349 19.31 -9.72 -17.83
CA ARG A 349 20.15 -9.90 -19.00
C ARG A 349 19.85 -11.27 -19.63
N ILE A 350 19.24 -11.25 -20.81
CA ILE A 350 18.92 -12.44 -21.61
C ILE A 350 20.15 -12.75 -22.48
N GLY A 351 20.51 -14.03 -22.62
CA GLY A 351 21.61 -14.45 -23.49
C GLY A 351 21.21 -14.59 -24.95
N GLU A 352 22.20 -14.74 -25.82
CA GLU A 352 21.97 -14.80 -27.26
C GLU A 352 21.20 -16.05 -27.67
N GLN A 353 20.01 -15.86 -28.25
CA GLN A 353 19.05 -16.95 -28.47
C GLN A 353 19.48 -17.89 -29.60
N ALA A 354 20.15 -17.37 -30.64
CA ALA A 354 20.65 -18.18 -31.74
C ALA A 354 21.67 -19.23 -31.26
N ILE A 355 22.61 -18.83 -30.40
CA ILE A 355 23.59 -19.74 -29.80
C ILE A 355 22.88 -20.71 -28.83
N ALA A 356 22.00 -20.20 -27.97
CA ALA A 356 21.29 -21.01 -26.99
C ALA A 356 20.43 -22.12 -27.62
N SER A 357 19.89 -21.89 -28.81
CA SER A 357 19.03 -22.82 -29.54
C SER A 357 19.79 -23.83 -30.41
N SER A 358 21.07 -23.58 -30.67
CA SER A 358 21.93 -24.45 -31.50
C SER A 358 22.05 -25.88 -30.90
N PRO A 359 21.91 -26.96 -31.69
CA PRO A 359 22.21 -28.31 -31.23
C PRO A 359 23.62 -28.46 -30.62
N THR A 360 24.60 -27.67 -31.05
CA THR A 360 25.95 -27.62 -30.46
C THR A 360 25.95 -27.11 -29.02
N ALA A 361 25.07 -26.17 -28.65
CA ALA A 361 24.94 -25.66 -27.28
C ALA A 361 24.40 -26.65 -26.24
N LYS A 362 24.02 -27.87 -26.68
CA LYS A 362 23.72 -29.03 -25.83
C LYS A 362 24.97 -29.88 -25.53
N LYS A 363 26.02 -29.76 -26.35
CA LYS A 363 27.25 -30.58 -26.30
C LYS A 363 28.41 -29.89 -25.55
N THR A 364 28.34 -28.57 -25.38
CA THR A 364 29.43 -27.77 -24.80
C THR A 364 28.94 -26.49 -24.12
N SER A 365 29.82 -25.90 -23.31
CA SER A 365 29.72 -24.54 -22.76
C SER A 365 30.61 -23.52 -23.49
N GLN A 366 31.36 -23.92 -24.52
CA GLN A 366 32.32 -23.05 -25.23
C GLN A 366 32.22 -23.24 -26.75
N ILE A 367 31.84 -22.18 -27.47
CA ILE A 367 31.61 -22.21 -28.92
C ILE A 367 32.31 -21.01 -29.56
N LEU A 368 33.06 -21.22 -30.64
CA LEU A 368 33.38 -20.18 -31.60
C LEU A 368 32.40 -20.25 -32.78
N THR A 369 31.81 -19.13 -33.17
CA THR A 369 31.02 -19.05 -34.42
C THR A 369 31.81 -18.26 -35.45
N VAL A 370 31.92 -18.80 -36.65
CA VAL A 370 32.56 -18.19 -37.82
C VAL A 370 31.47 -17.91 -38.85
N VAL A 371 31.14 -16.64 -39.05
CA VAL A 371 30.16 -16.20 -40.04
C VAL A 371 30.92 -15.62 -41.23
N GLY A 372 30.97 -16.39 -42.33
CA GLY A 372 31.71 -16.04 -43.54
C GLY A 372 30.96 -15.08 -44.46
N SER A 373 31.70 -14.19 -45.12
CA SER A 373 31.25 -13.30 -46.19
C SER A 373 32.33 -13.26 -47.28
N GLY A 374 32.17 -14.11 -48.29
CA GLY A 374 33.26 -14.45 -49.21
C GLY A 374 34.43 -15.07 -48.44
N ALA A 375 35.65 -14.59 -48.67
CA ALA A 375 36.85 -15.05 -47.98
C ALA A 375 37.09 -14.41 -46.59
N ASN A 376 36.28 -13.41 -46.21
CA ASN A 376 36.34 -12.78 -44.89
C ASN A 376 35.38 -13.47 -43.92
N ALA A 377 35.60 -13.36 -42.62
CA ALA A 377 34.65 -13.83 -41.62
C ALA A 377 34.64 -12.98 -40.35
N THR A 378 33.50 -12.99 -39.67
CA THR A 378 33.36 -12.54 -38.27
C THR A 378 33.44 -13.75 -37.36
N ILE A 379 34.40 -13.77 -36.43
CA ILE A 379 34.60 -14.83 -35.46
C ILE A 379 34.22 -14.32 -34.07
N THR A 380 33.26 -14.98 -33.43
CA THR A 380 32.80 -14.66 -32.08
C THR A 380 33.04 -15.86 -31.16
N TYR A 381 33.72 -15.63 -30.03
CA TYR A 381 33.83 -16.63 -28.96
C TYR A 381 32.70 -16.44 -27.94
N TRP A 382 31.97 -17.52 -27.68
CA TRP A 382 30.84 -17.62 -26.78
C TRP A 382 31.12 -18.58 -25.63
N GLU A 383 30.77 -18.17 -24.42
CA GLU A 383 30.87 -19.00 -23.22
C GLU A 383 29.55 -19.02 -22.43
N LYS A 384 29.11 -20.23 -22.08
CA LYS A 384 27.91 -20.50 -21.30
C LYS A 384 28.23 -20.41 -19.81
N ALA A 385 28.02 -19.23 -19.23
CA ALA A 385 28.13 -19.02 -17.80
C ALA A 385 26.72 -19.02 -17.18
N TYR A 386 26.52 -19.83 -16.14
CA TYR A 386 25.23 -19.95 -15.44
C TYR A 386 24.05 -20.25 -16.38
N GLY A 387 24.24 -21.17 -17.34
CA GLY A 387 23.19 -21.56 -18.30
C GLY A 387 22.92 -20.56 -19.43
N VAL A 388 23.46 -19.34 -19.36
CA VAL A 388 23.28 -18.26 -20.34
C VAL A 388 24.53 -18.11 -21.20
N TRP A 389 24.37 -17.98 -22.52
CA TRP A 389 25.48 -17.75 -23.45
C TRP A 389 25.88 -16.28 -23.49
N ASN A 390 27.18 -16.01 -23.42
CA ASN A 390 27.76 -14.67 -23.38
C ASN A 390 28.88 -14.55 -24.41
N THR A 391 28.94 -13.43 -25.11
CA THR A 391 30.10 -13.06 -25.94
C THR A 391 31.32 -12.78 -25.06
N LYS A 392 32.46 -13.39 -25.39
CA LYS A 392 33.76 -13.18 -24.73
C LYS A 392 34.70 -12.29 -25.54
N PHE A 393 34.56 -12.34 -26.86
CA PHE A 393 35.06 -11.38 -27.85
C PHE A 393 34.44 -11.64 -29.22
N THR A 394 34.50 -10.63 -30.08
CA THR A 394 34.27 -10.73 -31.53
C THR A 394 35.48 -10.12 -32.23
N VAL A 395 35.97 -10.77 -33.30
CA VAL A 395 37.05 -10.27 -34.16
C VAL A 395 36.76 -10.60 -35.62
N ASN A 396 37.32 -9.81 -36.53
CA ASN A 396 37.36 -10.15 -37.95
C ASN A 396 38.54 -11.11 -38.22
N GLY A 397 38.45 -11.87 -39.29
CA GLY A 397 39.47 -12.80 -39.74
C GLY A 397 39.17 -13.34 -41.13
N HIS A 398 39.89 -14.37 -41.57
CA HIS A 398 39.70 -14.97 -42.90
C HIS A 398 39.28 -16.43 -42.82
N VAL A 399 38.63 -16.87 -43.88
CA VAL A 399 38.27 -18.26 -44.18
C VAL A 399 38.90 -18.66 -45.51
N GLY A 400 38.59 -19.86 -46.01
CA GLY A 400 39.03 -20.31 -47.33
C GLY A 400 38.70 -19.29 -48.43
N LYS A 401 39.56 -19.17 -49.45
CA LYS A 401 39.38 -18.22 -50.57
C LYS A 401 38.01 -18.32 -51.27
N GLN A 402 37.36 -19.49 -51.25
CA GLN A 402 36.02 -19.70 -51.81
C GLN A 402 34.88 -19.50 -50.78
N GLY A 403 35.21 -19.20 -49.53
CA GLY A 403 34.29 -19.02 -48.41
C GLY A 403 34.06 -20.29 -47.59
N ILE A 404 32.87 -20.43 -47.01
CA ILE A 404 32.50 -21.60 -46.19
C ILE A 404 31.55 -22.50 -47.00
N GLY A 405 31.87 -23.80 -47.10
CA GLY A 405 31.17 -24.72 -48.01
C GLY A 405 31.54 -26.19 -47.83
N LYS A 406 31.36 -26.98 -48.90
CA LYS A 406 31.78 -28.39 -48.94
C LYS A 406 33.27 -28.45 -49.28
N ALA A 407 34.09 -28.81 -48.31
CA ALA A 407 35.53 -28.99 -48.46
C ALA A 407 35.88 -30.21 -49.34
N SER A 408 37.06 -30.15 -49.95
CA SER A 408 37.80 -31.23 -50.61
C SER A 408 39.26 -30.80 -50.77
N GLU A 409 40.18 -31.72 -51.05
CA GLU A 409 41.61 -31.38 -51.29
C GLU A 409 41.84 -30.39 -52.44
N THR A 410 40.88 -30.28 -53.35
CA THR A 410 40.92 -29.44 -54.55
C THR A 410 40.20 -28.09 -54.40
N LYS A 411 39.63 -27.78 -53.23
CA LYS A 411 38.78 -26.60 -53.03
C LYS A 411 39.16 -25.82 -51.78
N SER A 412 39.33 -24.51 -51.94
CA SER A 412 39.61 -23.60 -50.82
C SER A 412 38.34 -23.16 -50.09
N TYR A 413 37.51 -24.13 -49.68
CA TYR A 413 36.38 -23.91 -48.79
C TYR A 413 36.76 -24.26 -47.35
N THR A 414 36.43 -23.39 -46.40
CA THR A 414 36.33 -23.80 -44.99
C THR A 414 35.12 -24.74 -44.84
N PRO A 415 35.25 -25.89 -44.13
CA PRO A 415 34.15 -26.84 -44.01
C PRO A 415 32.98 -26.22 -43.25
N LYS A 416 31.79 -26.22 -43.87
CA LYS A 416 30.52 -25.77 -43.28
C LYS A 416 29.98 -26.80 -42.30
N GLY A 417 29.70 -26.39 -41.05
CA GLY A 417 29.15 -27.26 -40.02
C GLY A 417 29.65 -26.94 -38.61
N SER A 418 29.41 -27.86 -37.67
CA SER A 418 29.90 -27.77 -36.28
C SER A 418 30.90 -28.87 -35.98
N TYR A 419 32.06 -28.49 -35.46
CA TYR A 419 33.21 -29.35 -35.23
C TYR A 419 33.79 -29.14 -33.83
N LYS A 420 34.18 -30.22 -33.18
CA LYS A 420 34.94 -30.13 -31.92
C LYS A 420 36.33 -29.56 -32.22
N LEU A 421 36.82 -28.66 -31.37
CA LEU A 421 38.19 -28.18 -31.46
C LEU A 421 39.11 -29.21 -30.78
N GLY A 422 40.10 -29.70 -31.53
CA GLY A 422 41.07 -30.68 -31.09
C GLY A 422 42.17 -30.09 -30.20
N PHE A 423 43.35 -30.69 -30.27
CA PHE A 423 44.55 -30.19 -29.60
C PHE A 423 45.01 -28.86 -30.19
N SER A 424 45.63 -28.02 -29.36
CA SER A 424 46.36 -26.85 -29.80
C SER A 424 47.79 -27.19 -30.20
N PHE A 425 48.38 -26.38 -31.05
CA PHE A 425 49.77 -26.52 -31.45
C PHE A 425 50.41 -25.17 -31.81
N GLY A 426 51.72 -25.16 -31.96
CA GLY A 426 52.44 -23.96 -32.40
C GLY A 426 53.92 -23.97 -32.07
N THR A 427 54.58 -22.82 -32.22
CA THR A 427 56.01 -22.66 -31.95
C THR A 427 56.31 -22.55 -30.45
N SER A 428 55.36 -22.06 -29.65
CA SER A 428 55.42 -22.02 -28.18
C SER A 428 54.03 -22.12 -27.55
N ASN A 429 53.94 -22.56 -26.29
CA ASN A 429 52.67 -22.68 -25.57
C ASN A 429 52.38 -21.39 -24.78
N PRO A 430 51.31 -20.62 -25.09
CA PRO A 430 50.96 -19.39 -24.35
C PRO A 430 50.21 -19.64 -23.04
N GLY A 431 50.06 -20.91 -22.64
CA GLY A 431 49.26 -21.37 -21.49
C GLY A 431 47.92 -21.98 -21.92
N SER A 432 47.93 -22.91 -22.88
CA SER A 432 46.70 -23.49 -23.42
C SER A 432 45.98 -24.40 -22.42
N LEU A 433 44.65 -24.31 -22.38
CA LEU A 433 43.75 -25.21 -21.62
C LEU A 433 43.40 -26.50 -22.36
N SER A 434 43.90 -26.68 -23.58
CA SER A 434 43.82 -27.93 -24.34
C SER A 434 45.20 -28.56 -24.46
N THR A 435 45.28 -29.85 -24.79
CA THR A 435 46.56 -30.51 -25.06
C THR A 435 47.35 -29.70 -26.09
N PHE A 436 48.60 -29.34 -25.78
CA PHE A 436 49.44 -28.53 -26.66
C PHE A 436 50.56 -29.36 -27.29
N ARG A 437 50.72 -29.32 -28.62
CA ARG A 437 51.85 -29.92 -29.36
C ARG A 437 52.79 -28.85 -29.89
N LYS A 438 54.08 -28.92 -29.55
CA LYS A 438 55.09 -28.03 -30.11
C LYS A 438 55.48 -28.49 -31.51
N ILE A 439 55.52 -27.57 -32.48
CA ILE A 439 55.99 -27.85 -33.84
C ILE A 439 57.50 -28.15 -33.81
N THR A 440 57.91 -29.17 -34.54
CA THR A 440 59.32 -29.49 -34.85
C THR A 440 59.56 -29.37 -36.37
N ASN A 441 60.83 -29.37 -36.80
CA ASN A 441 61.20 -29.46 -38.23
C ASN A 441 60.85 -30.80 -38.89
N LYS A 442 60.23 -31.73 -38.16
CA LYS A 442 59.68 -32.99 -38.66
C LYS A 442 58.15 -33.04 -38.63
N SER A 443 57.47 -32.01 -38.12
CA SER A 443 56.01 -32.01 -37.97
C SER A 443 55.30 -31.72 -39.31
N TYR A 444 54.58 -32.73 -39.82
CA TYR A 444 53.73 -32.64 -41.01
C TYR A 444 52.27 -32.96 -40.66
N TRP A 445 51.34 -32.30 -41.35
CA TRP A 445 49.98 -32.81 -41.47
C TRP A 445 49.84 -33.55 -42.81
N ILE A 446 49.49 -34.83 -42.76
CA ILE A 446 49.44 -35.66 -43.96
C ILE A 446 48.17 -35.36 -44.75
N SER A 447 48.33 -34.81 -45.95
CA SER A 447 47.23 -34.48 -46.88
C SER A 447 47.25 -35.38 -48.12
N THR A 448 48.24 -36.27 -48.24
CA THR A 448 48.31 -37.32 -49.26
C THR A 448 47.10 -38.26 -49.20
N VAL A 449 46.10 -38.06 -50.07
CA VAL A 449 44.77 -38.74 -50.07
C VAL A 449 44.84 -40.26 -49.90
N ASN A 450 45.75 -40.92 -50.61
CA ASN A 450 45.81 -42.38 -50.63
C ASN A 450 46.55 -42.98 -49.42
N SER A 451 47.25 -42.14 -48.62
CA SER A 451 48.00 -42.57 -47.44
C SER A 451 47.11 -43.17 -46.36
N ALA A 452 47.62 -44.17 -45.64
CA ALA A 452 47.00 -44.68 -44.40
C ALA A 452 47.00 -43.63 -43.27
N TYR A 453 47.84 -42.60 -43.39
CA TYR A 453 47.96 -41.51 -42.41
C TYR A 453 47.19 -40.23 -42.81
N TYR A 454 46.39 -40.27 -43.88
CA TYR A 454 45.66 -39.12 -44.41
C TYR A 454 44.85 -38.39 -43.32
N ASN A 455 44.88 -37.06 -43.36
CA ASN A 455 44.34 -36.12 -42.39
C ASN A 455 44.82 -36.35 -40.93
N THR A 456 46.07 -36.75 -40.72
CA THR A 456 46.68 -36.88 -39.38
C THR A 456 48.04 -36.18 -39.27
N TRP A 457 48.38 -35.73 -38.06
CA TRP A 457 49.71 -35.23 -37.69
C TRP A 457 50.73 -36.37 -37.62
N ARG A 458 51.90 -36.21 -38.24
CA ARG A 458 53.06 -37.11 -38.16
C ARG A 458 54.37 -36.34 -37.99
N GLU A 459 55.38 -37.01 -37.43
CA GLU A 459 56.75 -36.48 -37.36
C GLU A 459 57.62 -37.01 -38.53
N PHE A 460 57.00 -37.16 -39.70
CA PHE A 460 57.64 -37.52 -40.98
C PHE A 460 56.74 -37.09 -42.16
N LYS A 461 57.34 -36.92 -43.33
CA LYS A 461 56.68 -36.60 -44.61
C LYS A 461 56.32 -37.89 -45.35
N VAL A 462 55.19 -37.95 -46.05
CA VAL A 462 54.85 -39.04 -46.99
C VAL A 462 55.02 -38.58 -48.44
N SER A 463 54.51 -37.40 -48.81
CA SER A 463 54.69 -36.83 -50.15
C SER A 463 54.78 -35.30 -50.14
N SER A 464 54.96 -34.67 -51.31
CA SER A 464 54.93 -33.21 -51.47
C SER A 464 53.57 -32.57 -51.17
N ALA A 465 52.48 -33.34 -51.13
CA ALA A 465 51.16 -32.85 -50.77
C ALA A 465 51.00 -32.57 -49.26
N ASP A 466 51.85 -33.14 -48.41
CA ASP A 466 51.72 -33.02 -46.95
C ASP A 466 52.20 -31.66 -46.44
N GLU A 467 51.42 -31.08 -45.53
CA GLU A 467 51.66 -29.72 -45.06
C GLU A 467 52.77 -29.69 -44.00
N HIS A 468 53.93 -29.10 -44.36
CA HIS A 468 55.05 -28.93 -43.45
C HIS A 468 54.80 -27.78 -42.46
N LEU A 469 54.40 -28.10 -41.23
CA LEU A 469 53.89 -27.12 -40.28
C LEU A 469 54.95 -26.10 -39.85
N ALA A 470 56.24 -26.49 -39.82
CA ALA A 470 57.34 -25.60 -39.50
C ALA A 470 57.62 -24.52 -40.57
N SER A 471 57.11 -24.68 -41.80
CA SER A 471 57.22 -23.65 -42.85
C SER A 471 56.33 -22.43 -42.59
N TYR A 472 55.25 -22.57 -41.82
CA TYR A 472 54.22 -21.53 -41.62
C TYR A 472 54.35 -20.83 -40.26
N LYS A 473 55.56 -20.34 -39.94
CA LYS A 473 55.93 -19.81 -38.61
C LYS A 473 55.03 -18.69 -38.09
N THR A 474 54.42 -17.88 -38.97
CA THR A 474 53.50 -16.81 -38.59
C THR A 474 52.12 -17.37 -38.26
N GLN A 475 51.51 -18.09 -39.22
CA GLN A 475 50.17 -18.67 -39.07
C GLN A 475 50.12 -19.63 -37.89
N TYR A 476 51.07 -20.56 -37.82
CA TYR A 476 51.17 -21.57 -36.77
C TYR A 476 52.12 -21.18 -35.64
N GLN A 477 52.27 -19.87 -35.39
CA GLN A 477 52.77 -19.43 -34.09
C GLN A 477 51.86 -19.96 -32.98
N TYR A 478 50.54 -19.83 -33.18
CA TYR A 478 49.50 -20.45 -32.36
C TYR A 478 48.38 -20.98 -33.26
N ALA A 479 48.02 -22.24 -33.11
CA ALA A 479 46.96 -22.87 -33.88
C ALA A 479 46.18 -23.89 -33.03
N ARG A 480 45.02 -24.31 -33.53
CA ARG A 480 44.18 -25.35 -32.94
C ARG A 480 43.49 -26.16 -34.02
N VAL A 481 43.47 -27.48 -33.87
CA VAL A 481 42.85 -28.38 -34.86
C VAL A 481 41.33 -28.19 -34.87
N ILE A 482 40.75 -28.06 -36.06
CA ILE A 482 39.31 -28.21 -36.29
C ILE A 482 39.11 -29.68 -36.65
N ASN A 483 38.39 -30.46 -35.83
CA ASN A 483 38.24 -31.91 -36.04
C ASN A 483 37.26 -32.27 -37.19
N TYR A 484 37.35 -31.56 -38.31
CA TYR A 484 36.70 -31.94 -39.56
C TYR A 484 37.45 -33.10 -40.20
N ASN A 485 36.71 -34.14 -40.60
CA ASN A 485 37.24 -35.31 -41.31
C ASN A 485 38.34 -36.09 -40.55
N THR A 486 38.41 -35.99 -39.21
CA THR A 486 39.47 -36.63 -38.40
C THR A 486 39.07 -37.97 -37.78
N SER A 487 37.77 -38.26 -37.66
CA SER A 487 37.26 -39.55 -37.15
C SER A 487 35.76 -39.72 -37.46
N PRO A 488 35.36 -40.71 -38.28
CA PRO A 488 36.21 -41.44 -39.22
C PRO A 488 36.84 -40.48 -40.24
N VAL A 489 37.95 -40.89 -40.86
CA VAL A 489 38.59 -40.15 -41.95
C VAL A 489 38.04 -40.63 -43.29
N ILE A 490 37.54 -39.71 -44.11
CA ILE A 490 37.05 -39.95 -45.47
C ILE A 490 38.07 -39.37 -46.46
N LYS A 491 38.71 -40.23 -47.24
CA LYS A 491 39.73 -39.86 -48.24
C LYS A 491 39.21 -38.80 -49.21
N GLY A 492 39.98 -37.73 -49.41
CA GLY A 492 39.68 -36.67 -50.38
C GLY A 492 38.65 -35.62 -49.93
N ALA A 493 37.99 -35.81 -48.78
CA ALA A 493 37.01 -34.85 -48.25
C ALA A 493 37.65 -33.55 -47.72
N GLY A 494 38.98 -33.44 -47.73
CA GLY A 494 39.74 -32.28 -47.26
C GLY A 494 40.47 -32.59 -45.95
N SER A 495 41.59 -31.91 -45.73
CA SER A 495 42.50 -32.13 -44.60
C SER A 495 43.10 -30.81 -44.11
N ALA A 496 43.92 -30.87 -43.04
CA ALA A 496 44.69 -29.74 -42.49
C ALA A 496 43.85 -28.50 -42.12
N PHE A 497 42.64 -28.69 -41.60
CA PHE A 497 41.79 -27.57 -41.16
C PHE A 497 42.12 -27.12 -39.73
N PHE A 498 42.61 -25.90 -39.61
CA PHE A 498 43.03 -25.29 -38.35
C PHE A 498 42.34 -23.96 -38.11
N LEU A 499 42.22 -23.58 -36.85
CA LEU A 499 42.04 -22.20 -36.41
C LEU A 499 43.42 -21.65 -36.04
N HIS A 500 43.91 -20.59 -36.70
CA HIS A 500 45.30 -20.13 -36.57
C HIS A 500 45.46 -18.60 -36.56
N VAL A 501 46.70 -18.12 -36.37
CA VAL A 501 47.02 -16.68 -36.42
C VAL A 501 46.86 -16.12 -37.83
N ASP A 502 46.15 -15.01 -37.96
CA ASP A 502 45.94 -14.33 -39.23
C ASP A 502 47.19 -13.60 -39.76
N ASN A 503 47.33 -13.60 -41.08
CA ASN A 503 48.40 -12.93 -41.82
C ASN A 503 47.86 -11.90 -42.84
N GLY A 504 46.58 -11.52 -42.74
CA GLY A 504 45.94 -10.55 -43.62
C GLY A 504 45.55 -11.10 -45.00
N LYS A 505 45.48 -12.43 -45.19
CA LYS A 505 45.13 -13.05 -46.48
C LYS A 505 44.11 -14.19 -46.30
N PRO A 506 43.23 -14.42 -47.30
CA PRO A 506 42.41 -15.63 -47.40
C PRO A 506 43.21 -16.91 -47.22
N THR A 507 42.62 -17.89 -46.55
CA THR A 507 43.27 -19.18 -46.28
C THR A 507 43.03 -20.18 -47.43
N ALA A 508 43.70 -21.33 -47.38
CA ALA A 508 43.38 -22.48 -48.21
C ALA A 508 42.12 -23.26 -47.74
N GLY A 509 41.51 -22.87 -46.61
CA GLY A 509 40.38 -23.57 -45.99
C GLY A 509 40.35 -23.49 -44.46
N CYS A 510 41.47 -23.17 -43.82
CA CYS A 510 41.54 -22.83 -42.39
C CYS A 510 40.67 -21.61 -42.01
N VAL A 511 40.50 -21.40 -40.70
CA VAL A 511 40.00 -20.14 -40.14
C VAL A 511 41.19 -19.38 -39.54
N SER A 512 41.34 -18.10 -39.85
CA SER A 512 42.39 -17.27 -39.27
C SER A 512 41.82 -16.15 -38.41
N ILE A 513 42.48 -15.82 -37.29
CA ILE A 513 42.09 -14.72 -36.39
C ILE A 513 43.32 -13.94 -35.88
N PRO A 514 43.18 -12.67 -35.47
CA PRO A 514 44.27 -11.88 -34.91
C PRO A 514 45.02 -12.60 -33.79
N LYS A 515 46.34 -12.47 -33.74
CA LYS A 515 47.23 -13.15 -32.78
C LYS A 515 46.77 -13.02 -31.32
N SER A 516 46.31 -11.85 -30.92
CA SER A 516 45.77 -11.58 -29.58
C SER A 516 44.53 -12.42 -29.27
N ALA A 517 43.60 -12.53 -30.23
CA ALA A 517 42.43 -13.41 -30.12
C ALA A 517 42.83 -14.89 -30.12
N MET A 518 43.81 -15.31 -30.93
CA MET A 518 44.29 -16.69 -30.94
C MET A 518 44.91 -17.10 -29.59
N ILE A 519 45.67 -16.20 -28.96
CA ILE A 519 46.17 -16.40 -27.58
C ILE A 519 44.99 -16.57 -26.61
N ARG A 520 43.95 -15.72 -26.69
CA ARG A 520 42.74 -15.86 -25.88
C ARG A 520 42.01 -17.19 -26.12
N VAL A 521 41.88 -17.65 -27.37
CA VAL A 521 41.33 -18.98 -27.68
C VAL A 521 42.11 -20.07 -26.95
N LEU A 522 43.44 -20.11 -27.08
CA LEU A 522 44.24 -21.14 -26.42
C LEU A 522 44.07 -21.12 -24.89
N LYS A 523 44.05 -19.93 -24.28
CA LYS A 523 44.01 -19.73 -22.82
C LYS A 523 42.61 -19.77 -22.19
N GLU A 524 41.54 -19.63 -22.98
CA GLU A 524 40.15 -19.64 -22.49
C GLU A 524 39.34 -20.86 -22.94
N THR A 525 39.76 -21.59 -23.99
CA THR A 525 38.99 -22.73 -24.53
C THR A 525 39.62 -24.08 -24.21
N GLY A 526 38.88 -24.94 -23.50
CA GLY A 526 39.33 -26.30 -23.13
C GLY A 526 39.08 -27.36 -24.21
N ASN A 527 39.36 -28.62 -23.87
CA ASN A 527 39.18 -29.79 -24.74
C ASN A 527 37.73 -30.02 -25.24
N ASN A 528 36.71 -29.37 -24.68
CA ASN A 528 35.31 -29.51 -25.07
C ASN A 528 34.76 -28.35 -25.90
N ALA A 529 35.58 -27.38 -26.31
CA ALA A 529 35.13 -26.29 -27.17
C ALA A 529 34.77 -26.76 -28.59
N TYR A 530 33.82 -26.08 -29.23
CA TYR A 530 33.40 -26.32 -30.62
C TYR A 530 33.60 -25.07 -31.49
N ILE A 531 33.63 -25.26 -32.80
CA ILE A 531 33.58 -24.21 -33.81
C ILE A 531 32.42 -24.48 -34.78
N ILE A 532 31.61 -23.45 -35.09
CA ILE A 532 30.48 -23.50 -36.01
C ILE A 532 30.77 -22.58 -37.19
N ASN A 533 30.92 -23.14 -38.39
CA ASN A 533 31.24 -22.42 -39.62
C ASN A 533 29.99 -22.30 -40.51
N VAL A 534 29.55 -21.07 -40.81
CA VAL A 534 28.31 -20.78 -41.56
C VAL A 534 28.43 -19.54 -42.44
N ASN A 535 27.65 -19.44 -43.53
CA ASN A 535 27.65 -18.23 -44.38
C ASN A 535 26.65 -17.16 -43.91
N ASN A 536 25.83 -17.45 -42.89
CA ASN A 536 24.89 -16.51 -42.32
C ASN A 536 24.63 -16.87 -40.85
N ALA A 537 24.53 -15.87 -39.95
CA ALA A 537 24.29 -16.10 -38.53
C ALA A 537 22.98 -16.87 -38.25
N ASN A 538 21.96 -16.72 -39.10
CA ASN A 538 20.70 -17.46 -38.99
C ASN A 538 20.85 -18.97 -39.26
N GLU A 539 22.00 -19.44 -39.73
CA GLU A 539 22.28 -20.87 -39.88
C GLU A 539 22.82 -21.50 -38.59
N ILE A 540 23.27 -20.73 -37.59
CA ILE A 540 23.87 -21.26 -36.36
C ILE A 540 22.88 -22.17 -35.61
N VAL A 541 21.58 -21.86 -35.63
CA VAL A 541 20.52 -22.67 -35.00
C VAL A 541 20.37 -24.08 -35.60
N LYS A 542 21.00 -24.35 -36.76
CA LYS A 542 20.95 -25.65 -37.44
C LYS A 542 22.00 -26.65 -36.93
N TYR A 543 22.98 -26.22 -36.14
CA TYR A 543 24.21 -26.99 -35.83
C TYR A 543 24.51 -27.18 -34.34
#